data_AF-A0A9E5REX1-F1
#
_entry.id   AF-A0A9E5REX1-F1
#
_cell.length_a   1.000
_cell.length_b   1.000
_cell.length_c   1.000
_cell.angle_alpha   90.00
_cell.angle_beta   90.00
_cell.angle_gamma   90.00
#
_symmetry.space_group_name_H-M   'P 1'
#
loop_
_entity.id
_entity.type
_entity.pdbx_description
1 polymer ?
#
loop_
_entity_poly.entity_id
_entity_poly.type
_entity_poly.pdbx_seq_one_letter_code
_entity_poly.pdbx_strand_id
1 'polypeptide(L)'
;MESTAERGHLLTEQSNPNSQNLDQLNSLELVDLFNREDAQVIEAIAHAREPLAAAIDRTAEALRHGGRLFYVGAGTSGRLGVLDAAECPPTFCTPPELIQGIIAGGAGALVRSSEGLEDRAEDG
;
A
#
# COMPACT_ATOMS: atom_id res chain seq x y z
N MET A 1 18.57 -14.83 -10.72
CA MET A 1 18.08 -15.24 -9.40
C MET A 1 18.98 -14.56 -8.39
N GLU A 2 18.68 -13.29 -8.08
CA GLU A 2 19.32 -12.62 -6.95
C GLU A 2 18.97 -13.40 -5.67
N SER A 3 19.97 -13.61 -4.84
CA SER A 3 19.86 -14.40 -3.63
C SER A 3 18.91 -13.70 -2.65
N THR A 4 17.90 -14.42 -2.16
CA THR A 4 17.00 -14.01 -1.07
C THR A 4 17.76 -13.57 0.20
N ALA A 5 19.07 -13.84 0.28
CA ALA A 5 19.94 -13.43 1.38
C ALA A 5 20.22 -11.91 1.46
N GLU A 6 19.87 -11.10 0.46
CA GLU A 6 20.32 -9.68 0.40
C GLU A 6 19.34 -8.68 1.03
N ARG A 7 18.10 -9.07 1.36
CA ARG A 7 17.03 -8.15 1.82
C ARG A 7 16.86 -8.03 3.33
N GLY A 8 17.52 -8.86 4.14
CA GLY A 8 17.33 -8.89 5.60
C GLY A 8 17.74 -7.61 6.35
N HIS A 9 18.42 -6.68 5.69
CA HIS A 9 18.72 -5.36 6.24
C HIS A 9 17.54 -4.38 6.15
N LEU A 10 16.56 -4.65 5.27
CA LEU A 10 15.36 -3.83 5.12
C LEU A 10 14.45 -4.02 6.33
N LEU A 11 13.90 -2.92 6.85
CA LEU A 11 13.03 -2.96 8.03
C LEU A 11 11.82 -3.88 7.84
N THR A 12 11.24 -3.93 6.63
CA THR A 12 10.07 -4.77 6.31
C THR A 12 10.34 -6.27 6.39
N GLU A 13 11.60 -6.68 6.30
CA GLU A 13 12.04 -8.09 6.34
C GLU A 13 12.57 -8.50 7.71
N GLN A 14 12.66 -7.56 8.67
CA GLN A 14 13.15 -7.84 10.01
C GLN A 14 12.04 -8.43 10.88
N SER A 15 12.39 -9.39 11.74
CA SER A 15 11.44 -9.96 12.70
C SER A 15 11.07 -8.93 13.77
N ASN A 16 9.78 -8.81 14.08
CA ASN A 16 9.32 -7.98 15.18
C ASN A 16 9.71 -8.62 16.53
N PRO A 17 10.49 -7.95 17.40
CA PRO A 17 10.90 -8.49 18.69
C PRO A 17 9.71 -8.72 19.66
N ASN A 18 8.59 -8.03 19.46
CA ASN A 18 7.39 -8.19 20.29
C ASN A 18 6.59 -9.46 19.96
N SER A 19 6.95 -10.17 18.89
CA SER A 19 6.23 -11.35 18.40
C SER A 19 7.13 -12.59 18.27
N GLN A 20 8.19 -12.70 19.07
CA GLN A 20 9.11 -13.85 19.00
C GLN A 20 8.45 -15.19 19.36
N ASN A 21 7.40 -15.17 20.17
CA ASN A 21 6.63 -16.34 20.60
C ASN A 21 5.21 -16.35 20.02
N LEU A 22 5.00 -15.75 18.84
CA LEU A 22 3.68 -15.54 18.23
C LEU A 22 2.86 -16.82 18.13
N ASP A 23 3.50 -17.95 17.80
CA ASP A 23 2.88 -19.27 17.64
C ASP A 23 2.42 -19.91 18.96
N GLN A 24 2.84 -19.35 20.10
CA GLN A 24 2.50 -19.83 21.44
C GLN A 24 1.38 -19.01 22.10
N LEU A 25 1.01 -17.87 21.52
CA LEU A 25 -0.02 -16.99 22.05
C LEU A 25 -1.40 -17.58 21.82
N ASN A 26 -2.30 -17.38 22.79
CA ASN A 26 -3.71 -17.65 22.60
C ASN A 26 -4.38 -16.54 21.75
N SER A 27 -5.61 -16.77 21.30
CA SER A 27 -6.29 -15.85 20.37
C SER A 27 -6.50 -14.43 20.94
N LEU A 28 -6.72 -14.27 22.24
CA LEU A 28 -6.86 -12.94 22.85
C LEU A 28 -5.51 -12.21 22.83
N GLU A 29 -4.44 -12.91 23.20
CA GLU A 29 -3.08 -12.35 23.18
C GLU A 29 -2.63 -11.96 21.77
N LEU A 30 -3.00 -12.73 20.75
CA LEU A 30 -2.75 -12.38 19.35
C LEU A 30 -3.46 -11.08 18.96
N VAL A 31 -4.75 -10.96 19.30
CA VAL A 31 -5.53 -9.75 19.01
C VAL A 31 -4.94 -8.55 19.75
N ASP A 32 -4.56 -8.69 21.03
CA ASP A 32 -3.95 -7.62 21.82
C ASP A 32 -2.57 -7.20 21.27
N LEU A 33 -1.78 -8.17 20.79
CA LEU A 33 -0.52 -7.90 20.10
C LEU A 33 -0.75 -7.12 18.81
N PHE A 34 -1.66 -7.56 17.94
CA PHE A 34 -1.93 -6.88 16.67
C PHE A 34 -2.46 -5.46 16.87
N ASN A 35 -3.41 -5.25 17.77
CA ASN A 35 -3.92 -3.92 18.07
C ASN A 35 -2.83 -2.96 18.58
N ARG A 36 -1.87 -3.47 19.36
CA ARG A 36 -0.74 -2.67 19.84
C ARG A 36 0.21 -2.28 18.71
N GLU A 37 0.48 -3.17 17.76
CA GLU A 37 1.29 -2.85 16.58
C GLU A 37 0.54 -1.89 15.64
N ASP A 38 -0.76 -2.08 15.42
CA ASP A 38 -1.59 -1.20 14.60
C ASP A 38 -1.63 0.24 15.13
N ALA A 39 -1.62 0.42 16.46
CA ALA A 39 -1.59 1.75 17.06
C ALA A 39 -0.36 2.58 16.62
N GLN A 40 0.77 1.93 16.32
CA GLN A 40 2.00 2.61 15.86
C GLN A 40 1.83 3.21 14.45
N VAL A 41 0.90 2.70 13.64
CA VAL A 41 0.63 3.21 12.30
C VAL A 41 0.19 4.68 12.35
N ILE A 42 -0.67 5.03 13.31
CA ILE A 42 -1.16 6.41 13.47
C ILE A 42 -0.01 7.35 13.81
N GLU A 43 0.91 6.92 14.68
CA GLU A 43 2.10 7.69 15.01
C GLU A 43 3.02 7.84 13.79
N ALA A 44 3.24 6.77 13.01
CA ALA A 44 4.05 6.83 11.79
C ALA A 44 3.46 7.82 10.76
N ILE A 45 2.14 7.82 10.57
CA ILE A 45 1.43 8.78 9.71
C ILE A 45 1.64 10.21 10.21
N ALA A 46 1.53 10.43 11.53
CA ALA A 46 1.74 11.76 12.12
C ALA A 46 3.17 12.28 11.92
N HIS A 47 4.18 11.40 11.93
CA HIS A 47 5.56 11.74 11.59
C HIS A 47 5.73 12.05 10.10
N ALA A 48 4.96 11.42 9.22
CA ALA A 48 4.95 11.67 7.78
C ALA A 48 4.10 12.86 7.33
N ARG A 49 3.53 13.66 8.25
CA ARG A 49 2.58 14.73 7.93
C ARG A 49 3.07 15.76 6.90
N GLU A 50 4.36 16.14 6.93
CA GLU A 50 4.93 17.15 6.02
C GLU A 50 5.03 16.63 4.58
N PRO A 51 5.64 15.46 4.30
CA PRO A 51 5.65 14.92 2.94
C PRO A 51 4.24 14.55 2.45
N LEU A 52 3.33 14.12 3.34
CA LEU A 52 1.92 13.88 2.98
C LEU A 52 1.23 15.19 2.52
N ALA A 53 1.37 16.27 3.28
CA ALA A 53 0.82 17.57 2.91
C ALA A 53 1.38 18.05 1.56
N ALA A 54 2.70 17.93 1.34
CA ALA A 54 3.32 18.31 0.07
C ALA A 54 2.81 17.46 -1.11
N ALA A 55 2.55 16.17 -0.91
CA ALA A 55 1.99 15.29 -1.93
C ALA A 55 0.54 15.69 -2.28
N ILE A 56 -0.26 16.03 -1.27
CA ILE A 56 -1.64 16.52 -1.44
C ILE A 56 -1.63 17.81 -2.27
N ASP A 57 -0.81 18.80 -1.89
CA ASP A 57 -0.76 20.10 -2.57
C ASP A 57 -0.36 19.96 -4.05
N ARG A 58 0.67 19.15 -4.34
CA ARG A 58 1.11 18.88 -5.72
C ARG A 58 0.04 18.16 -6.54
N THR A 59 -0.64 17.20 -5.92
CA THR A 59 -1.71 16.46 -6.58
C THR A 59 -2.89 17.38 -6.90
N ALA A 60 -3.31 18.20 -5.93
CA ALA A 60 -4.38 19.18 -6.12
C ALA A 60 -4.04 20.19 -7.23
N GLU A 61 -2.79 20.68 -7.27
CA GLU A 61 -2.31 21.55 -8.33
C GLU A 61 -2.37 20.86 -9.70
N ALA A 62 -1.89 19.62 -9.81
CA ALA A 62 -1.92 18.87 -11.06
C ALA A 62 -3.36 18.66 -11.56
N LEU A 63 -4.28 18.25 -10.68
CA LEU A 63 -5.70 18.05 -11.02
C LEU A 63 -6.38 19.36 -11.46
N ARG A 64 -6.08 20.48 -10.80
CA ARG A 64 -6.59 21.81 -11.19
C ARG A 64 -6.14 22.24 -12.60
N HIS A 65 -4.99 21.79 -13.05
CA HIS A 65 -4.47 22.06 -14.39
C HIS A 65 -4.92 21.01 -15.43
N GLY A 66 -5.93 20.19 -15.11
CA GLY A 66 -6.45 19.16 -16.00
C GLY A 66 -5.62 17.88 -16.04
N GLY A 67 -4.72 17.69 -15.08
CA GLY A 67 -3.97 16.46 -14.87
C GLY A 67 -4.83 15.33 -14.30
N ARG A 68 -4.17 14.18 -14.06
CA ARG A 68 -4.78 12.96 -13.50
C ARG A 68 -3.86 12.36 -12.44
N LEU A 69 -4.44 11.62 -11.51
CA LEU A 69 -3.69 10.86 -10.49
C LEU A 69 -3.66 9.38 -10.86
N PHE A 70 -2.47 8.78 -10.80
CA PHE A 70 -2.27 7.36 -11.01
C PHE A 70 -1.61 6.74 -9.79
N TYR A 71 -2.26 5.75 -9.19
CA TYR A 71 -1.61 4.85 -8.23
C TYR A 71 -1.07 3.65 -8.99
N VAL A 72 0.19 3.29 -8.76
CA VAL A 72 0.84 2.16 -9.43
C VAL A 72 1.45 1.25 -8.38
N GLY A 73 1.16 -0.04 -8.43
CA GLY A 73 1.76 -1.00 -7.49
C GLY A 73 1.42 -2.46 -7.77
N ALA A 74 2.07 -3.36 -7.05
CA ALA A 74 1.80 -4.79 -7.08
C ALA A 74 1.10 -5.25 -5.78
N GLY A 75 0.54 -6.46 -5.81
CA GLY A 75 0.01 -7.12 -4.61
C GLY A 75 -0.96 -6.25 -3.80
N THR A 76 -0.75 -6.19 -2.49
CA THR A 76 -1.59 -5.40 -1.57
C THR A 76 -1.57 -3.91 -1.90
N SER A 77 -0.40 -3.33 -2.18
CA SER A 77 -0.26 -1.90 -2.48
C SER A 77 -1.04 -1.51 -3.75
N GLY A 78 -0.95 -2.32 -4.80
CA GLY A 78 -1.72 -2.10 -6.03
C GLY A 78 -3.24 -2.19 -5.79
N ARG A 79 -3.69 -3.16 -4.98
CA ARG A 79 -5.12 -3.30 -4.63
C ARG A 79 -5.65 -2.11 -3.82
N LEU A 80 -4.86 -1.57 -2.89
CA LEU A 80 -5.23 -0.36 -2.15
C LEU A 80 -5.37 0.86 -3.08
N GLY A 81 -4.46 1.01 -4.06
CA GLY A 81 -4.57 2.06 -5.07
C GLY A 81 -5.83 1.92 -5.94
N VAL A 82 -6.19 0.70 -6.34
CA VAL A 82 -7.44 0.45 -7.08
C VAL A 82 -8.67 0.73 -6.22
N LEU A 83 -8.63 0.35 -4.93
CA LEU A 83 -9.72 0.61 -3.98
C LEU A 83 -9.98 2.12 -3.84
N ASP A 84 -8.95 2.92 -3.54
CA ASP A 84 -9.07 4.38 -3.37
C ASP A 84 -9.60 5.06 -4.66
N ALA A 85 -9.06 4.68 -5.82
CA ALA A 85 -9.50 5.21 -7.11
C ALA A 85 -10.98 4.89 -7.40
N ALA A 86 -11.45 3.68 -7.07
CA ALA A 86 -12.82 3.25 -7.30
C ALA A 86 -13.86 4.02 -6.46
N GLU A 87 -13.45 4.55 -5.30
CA GLU A 87 -14.32 5.32 -4.42
C GLU A 87 -14.46 6.80 -4.85
N CYS A 88 -13.56 7.30 -5.69
CA CYS A 88 -13.54 8.71 -6.09
C CYS A 88 -14.77 9.15 -6.94
N PRO A 89 -15.22 8.38 -7.95
CA PRO A 89 -16.41 8.74 -8.72
C PRO A 89 -17.70 8.85 -7.89
N PRO A 90 -18.08 7.86 -7.06
CA PRO A 90 -19.32 7.97 -6.26
C PRO A 90 -19.21 8.97 -5.11
N THR A 91 -18.01 9.20 -4.54
CA THR A 91 -17.84 10.09 -3.39
C THR A 91 -17.76 11.57 -3.80
N PHE A 92 -17.08 11.87 -4.90
CA PHE A 92 -16.77 13.24 -5.32
C PHE A 92 -17.38 13.63 -6.68
N CYS A 93 -18.21 12.76 -7.27
CA CYS A 93 -18.82 12.98 -8.59
C CYS A 93 -17.79 13.24 -9.70
N THR A 94 -16.64 12.56 -9.63
CA THR A 94 -15.54 12.72 -10.59
C THR A 94 -15.67 11.73 -11.76
N PRO A 95 -15.14 12.05 -12.96
CA PRO A 95 -14.97 11.06 -14.02
C PRO A 95 -14.02 9.93 -13.56
N PRO A 96 -14.27 8.67 -13.94
CA PRO A 96 -13.41 7.54 -13.55
C PRO A 96 -11.98 7.64 -14.12
N GLU A 97 -11.76 8.46 -15.15
CA GLU A 97 -10.43 8.67 -15.72
C GLU A 97 -9.56 9.62 -14.89
N LEU A 98 -10.15 10.39 -13.95
CA LEU A 98 -9.44 11.40 -13.18
C LEU A 98 -8.42 10.80 -12.20
N ILE A 99 -8.80 9.69 -11.56
CA ILE A 99 -7.99 8.96 -10.58
C ILE A 99 -8.05 7.48 -10.93
N GLN A 100 -6.89 6.86 -11.17
CA GLN A 100 -6.81 5.47 -11.65
C GLN A 100 -5.80 4.65 -10.85
N GLY A 101 -6.19 3.44 -10.47
CA GLY A 101 -5.29 2.43 -9.92
C GLY A 101 -4.78 1.48 -11.00
N ILE A 102 -3.46 1.32 -11.07
CA ILE A 102 -2.76 0.42 -11.98
C ILE A 102 -2.09 -0.65 -11.13
N ILE A 103 -2.51 -1.90 -11.32
CA ILE A 103 -2.00 -3.06 -10.59
C ILE A 103 -1.18 -3.95 -11.52
N ALA A 104 0.04 -4.31 -11.09
CA ALA A 104 0.88 -5.27 -11.81
C ALA A 104 0.13 -6.61 -11.97
N GLY A 105 0.12 -7.14 -13.19
CA GLY A 105 -0.69 -8.31 -13.55
C GLY A 105 -2.13 -8.02 -13.96
N GLY A 106 -2.55 -6.75 -13.97
CA GLY A 106 -3.85 -6.30 -14.44
C GLY A 106 -5.02 -6.81 -13.60
N ALA A 107 -6.24 -6.78 -14.16
CA ALA A 107 -7.47 -7.06 -13.43
C ALA A 107 -7.51 -8.44 -12.74
N GLY A 108 -6.81 -9.45 -13.28
CA GLY A 108 -6.71 -10.77 -12.64
C GLY A 108 -6.02 -10.73 -11.28
N ALA A 109 -5.07 -9.80 -11.09
CA ALA A 109 -4.33 -9.63 -9.84
C ALA A 109 -5.18 -9.09 -8.69
N LEU A 110 -6.36 -8.51 -9.00
CA LEU A 110 -7.29 -8.03 -7.96
C LEU A 110 -7.83 -9.16 -7.08
N VAL A 111 -8.06 -10.34 -7.65
CA VAL A 111 -8.68 -11.47 -6.96
C VAL A 111 -7.72 -12.63 -6.69
N ARG A 112 -6.53 -12.62 -7.32
CA ARG A 112 -5.51 -13.66 -7.14
C ARG A 112 -4.14 -13.02 -7.00
N SER A 113 -3.44 -13.35 -5.91
CA SER A 113 -2.05 -12.92 -5.73
C SER A 113 -1.12 -13.71 -6.65
N SER A 114 -0.10 -13.03 -7.17
CA SER A 114 0.97 -13.63 -7.95
C SER A 114 2.24 -12.84 -7.68
N GLU A 115 3.16 -13.43 -6.90
CA GLU A 115 4.38 -12.75 -6.45
C GLU A 115 5.31 -12.43 -7.63
N GLY A 116 5.41 -13.29 -8.64
CA GLY A 116 6.30 -13.04 -9.79
C GLY A 116 5.88 -11.93 -10.77
N LEU A 117 4.74 -11.27 -10.55
CA LEU A 117 4.30 -10.16 -11.41
C LEU A 117 4.93 -8.82 -11.00
N GLU A 118 5.42 -8.68 -9.77
CA GLU A 118 6.10 -7.45 -9.33
C GLU A 118 7.49 -7.28 -9.95
N ASP A 119 8.10 -8.38 -10.40
CA ASP A 119 9.43 -8.40 -11.03
C ASP A 119 9.39 -8.19 -12.56
N ARG A 120 8.20 -8.06 -13.15
CA ARG A 120 8.02 -7.89 -14.60
C ARG A 120 7.83 -6.42 -14.95
N ALA A 121 8.94 -5.74 -15.28
CA ALA A 121 8.93 -4.33 -15.69
C ALA A 121 8.02 -4.02 -16.90
N GLU A 122 7.69 -5.02 -17.72
CA GLU A 122 6.78 -4.91 -18.86
C GLU A 122 5.28 -4.89 -18.48
N ASP A 123 4.94 -5.28 -17.26
CA ASP A 123 3.56 -5.38 -16.77
C ASP A 123 3.11 -4.13 -15.99
N GLY A 124 3.96 -3.10 -15.90
CA GLY A 124 3.68 -1.83 -15.21
C GLY A 124 4.93 -0.99 -14.94
#